data_AF-A0A2V4E1T3-F1
#
_entry.id   AF-A0A2V4E1T3-F1
#
_cell.length_a   1.000
_cell.length_b   1.000
_cell.length_c   1.000
_cell.angle_alpha   90.00
_cell.angle_beta   90.00
_cell.angle_gamma   90.00
#
_symmetry.space_group_name_H-M   'P 1'
#
loop_
_entity.id
_entity.type
_entity.pdbx_description
1 polymer ?
#
loop_
_entity_poly.entity_id
_entity_poly.type
_entity_poly.pdbx_seq_one_letter_code
_entity_poly.pdbx_strand_id
1 'polypeptide(L)'
;MNVVQVFNQLTNLLSEKLVNGLSSVSHNRYTLTVDGLLSPISILNVEGEEQLNQPWHYVITFTSSDKALSIDAVLNQPASFTFNPVSPNALTTALSSLSAMTSQSQSRICYGIITAFNQLSFNKDEAHYSVVLSSRLALLSLNRNSTIFQNQSVVNVVEEVLRNHGFTGVDYRLMLKESYPAREFITQWQESDLEFIQRLLSDVGIWFRFESHAEHHCDVLVLSDYEQGHHNAGSIDYKLPTGTLDAGTESVWDMSLHSQTVESSIKVQDYNYRDAQMNLQGEVSTQKEATTTYGTDYRYGEHYKRQSSSNSDESSTSENASTTSINNDNNSANRKSDSVIETGQWYARIRHEHVISQQIIIKGKSNSYSLSPGQHIRIDDNPLPEMQEGFVILSVSGQGNRSDADVLCCGARYRPTRTSICLMIIKY
;
A
#
# COMPACT_ATOMS: atom_id res chain seq x y z
N MET A 1 1.61 -34.19 34.73
CA MET A 1 1.42 -32.72 34.72
C MET A 1 0.18 -32.43 35.56
N ASN A 2 0.33 -31.70 36.67
CA ASN A 2 -0.67 -31.67 37.74
C ASN A 2 -1.81 -30.70 37.37
N VAL A 3 -3.07 -31.14 37.43
CA VAL A 3 -4.26 -30.36 36.98
C VAL A 3 -4.37 -29.01 37.72
N VAL A 4 -3.90 -28.96 38.96
CA VAL A 4 -3.83 -27.74 39.78
C VAL A 4 -2.86 -26.69 39.20
N GLN A 5 -1.79 -27.13 38.53
CA GLN A 5 -0.77 -26.25 37.95
C GLN A 5 -1.29 -25.57 36.67
N VAL A 6 -2.05 -26.31 35.85
CA VAL A 6 -2.71 -25.78 34.66
C VAL A 6 -3.83 -24.82 35.04
N PHE A 7 -4.60 -25.13 36.09
CA PHE A 7 -5.67 -24.26 36.57
C PHE A 7 -5.13 -22.94 37.13
N ASN A 8 -4.03 -22.98 37.90
CA ASN A 8 -3.38 -21.77 38.42
C ASN A 8 -2.70 -20.92 37.34
N GLN A 9 -2.18 -21.53 36.27
CA GLN A 9 -1.67 -20.79 35.11
C GLN A 9 -2.80 -20.08 34.35
N LEU A 10 -3.94 -20.76 34.17
CA LEU A 10 -5.13 -20.19 33.54
C LEU A 10 -5.75 -19.06 34.35
N THR A 11 -5.84 -19.20 35.69
CA THR A 11 -6.37 -18.14 36.56
C THR A 11 -5.45 -16.94 36.62
N ASN A 12 -4.12 -17.14 36.60
CA ASN A 12 -3.16 -16.03 36.54
C ASN A 12 -3.23 -15.30 35.20
N LEU A 13 -3.28 -16.02 34.07
CA LEU A 13 -3.48 -15.45 32.72
C LEU A 13 -4.81 -14.69 32.59
N LEU A 14 -5.88 -15.22 33.20
CA LEU A 14 -7.18 -14.54 33.27
C LEU A 14 -7.10 -13.30 34.15
N SER A 15 -6.39 -13.35 35.29
CA SER A 15 -6.25 -12.22 36.20
C SER A 15 -5.39 -11.09 35.62
N GLU A 16 -4.27 -11.39 34.95
CA GLU A 16 -3.45 -10.38 34.26
C GLU A 16 -4.24 -9.73 33.11
N LYS A 17 -5.01 -10.52 32.35
CA LYS A 17 -5.84 -10.00 31.26
C LYS A 17 -7.07 -9.22 31.77
N LEU A 18 -7.67 -9.62 32.89
CA LEU A 18 -8.76 -8.88 33.54
C LEU A 18 -8.27 -7.59 34.17
N VAL A 19 -7.08 -7.59 34.80
CA VAL A 19 -6.47 -6.38 35.37
C VAL A 19 -6.07 -5.42 34.25
N ASN A 20 -5.47 -5.90 33.15
CA ASN A 20 -5.23 -5.09 31.95
C ASN A 20 -6.53 -4.60 31.28
N GLY A 21 -7.62 -5.38 31.37
CA GLY A 21 -8.95 -4.97 30.90
C GLY A 21 -9.68 -3.99 31.81
N LEU A 22 -9.32 -3.92 33.11
CA LEU A 22 -9.92 -3.03 34.11
C LEU A 22 -9.10 -1.76 34.34
N SER A 23 -7.82 -1.71 33.96
CA SER A 23 -6.92 -0.59 34.28
C SER A 23 -6.83 0.53 33.25
N SER A 24 -7.50 0.45 32.11
CA SER A 24 -7.76 1.67 31.32
C SER A 24 -8.93 1.49 30.36
N VAL A 25 -10.11 1.98 30.73
CA VAL A 25 -11.09 2.44 29.72
C VAL A 25 -10.57 3.76 29.16
N SER A 26 -9.45 3.65 28.46
CA SER A 26 -8.90 4.72 27.65
C SER A 26 -9.92 4.96 26.53
N HIS A 27 -10.58 6.13 26.55
CA HIS A 27 -11.39 6.60 25.43
C HIS A 27 -10.52 6.95 24.20
N ASN A 28 -9.23 6.64 24.24
CA ASN A 28 -8.29 6.92 23.17
C ASN A 28 -8.40 5.85 22.08
N ARG A 29 -8.89 6.27 20.92
CA ARG A 29 -8.97 5.44 19.71
C ARG A 29 -7.60 5.08 19.15
N TYR A 30 -6.55 5.70 19.67
CA TYR A 30 -5.18 5.51 19.22
C TYR A 30 -4.28 5.14 20.38
N THR A 31 -3.29 4.32 20.09
CA THR A 31 -2.20 4.01 21.02
C THR A 31 -0.89 4.06 20.28
N LEU A 32 0.07 4.79 20.82
CA LEU A 32 1.44 4.87 20.31
C LEU A 32 2.34 4.27 21.38
N THR A 33 3.17 3.33 20.95
CA THR A 33 4.24 2.76 21.76
C THR A 33 5.55 3.02 21.04
N VAL A 34 6.54 3.52 21.76
CA VAL A 34 7.90 3.77 21.23
C VAL A 34 8.84 2.93 22.06
N ASP A 35 9.68 2.14 21.40
CA ASP A 35 10.64 1.29 22.08
C ASP A 35 11.63 2.15 22.87
N GLY A 36 11.84 1.78 24.14
CA GLY A 36 12.70 2.54 25.07
C GLY A 36 12.01 3.70 25.79
N LEU A 37 10.78 4.07 25.39
CA LEU A 37 10.02 5.14 26.06
C LEU A 37 9.10 4.57 27.15
N LEU A 38 9.46 4.80 28.42
CA LEU A 38 8.69 4.33 29.58
C LEU A 38 7.60 5.32 30.04
N SER A 39 7.71 6.57 29.64
CA SER A 39 6.81 7.64 30.06
C SER A 39 5.44 7.48 29.40
N PRO A 40 4.33 7.61 30.16
CA PRO A 40 3.00 7.43 29.60
C PRO A 40 2.71 8.53 28.55
N ILE A 41 2.14 8.11 27.43
CA ILE A 41 1.77 8.97 26.29
C ILE A 41 0.25 9.05 26.18
N SER A 42 -0.26 10.28 26.02
CA SER A 42 -1.67 10.52 25.71
C SER A 42 -1.83 11.22 24.36
N ILE A 43 -2.32 10.50 23.35
CA ILE A 43 -2.48 11.05 22.00
C ILE A 43 -3.61 12.10 21.97
N LEU A 44 -3.32 13.24 21.33
CA LEU A 44 -4.24 14.35 21.13
C LEU A 44 -4.75 14.41 19.69
N ASN A 45 -3.84 14.37 18.71
CA ASN A 45 -4.15 14.50 17.28
C ASN A 45 -3.27 13.55 16.47
N VAL A 46 -3.84 13.01 15.41
CA VAL A 46 -3.17 12.14 14.45
C VAL A 46 -3.54 12.61 13.06
N GLU A 47 -2.53 12.78 12.22
CA GLU A 47 -2.66 13.01 10.78
C GLU A 47 -1.84 11.95 10.06
N GLY A 48 -2.48 11.18 9.20
CA GLY A 48 -1.87 10.07 8.48
C GLY A 48 -1.98 10.26 6.99
N GLU A 49 -0.92 9.88 6.28
CA GLU A 49 -0.90 9.79 4.82
C GLU A 49 -0.25 8.48 4.40
N GLU A 50 -0.99 7.71 3.61
CA GLU A 50 -0.54 6.45 3.01
C GLU A 50 -0.84 6.49 1.52
N GLN A 51 0.11 6.08 0.70
CA GLN A 51 -0.06 6.01 -0.75
C GLN A 51 0.69 4.81 -1.31
N LEU A 52 0.14 4.20 -2.36
CA LEU A 52 0.82 3.16 -3.12
C LEU A 52 2.17 3.70 -3.65
N ASN A 53 3.21 2.88 -3.60
CA ASN A 53 4.57 3.25 -4.02
C ASN A 53 5.23 4.40 -3.23
N GLN A 54 4.69 4.78 -2.07
CA GLN A 54 5.29 5.77 -1.18
C GLN A 54 5.40 5.22 0.25
N PRO A 55 6.45 5.57 1.00
CA PRO A 55 6.48 5.29 2.43
C PRO A 55 5.35 6.06 3.13
N TRP A 56 4.54 5.36 3.92
CA TRP A 56 3.51 6.00 4.73
C TRP A 56 4.13 6.82 5.86
N HIS A 57 3.40 7.83 6.34
CA HIS A 57 3.78 8.55 7.55
C HIS A 57 2.57 9.02 8.38
N TYR A 58 2.75 9.07 9.69
CA TYR A 58 1.79 9.57 10.67
C TYR A 58 2.43 10.66 11.52
N VAL A 59 1.84 11.85 11.49
CA VAL A 59 2.15 12.94 12.41
C VAL A 59 1.27 12.78 13.65
N ILE A 60 1.89 12.48 14.78
CA ILE A 60 1.19 12.18 16.04
C ILE A 60 1.56 13.23 17.06
N THR A 61 0.56 13.98 17.52
CA THR A 61 0.69 14.95 18.61
C THR A 61 0.17 14.34 19.89
N PHE A 62 0.94 14.42 20.97
CA PHE A 62 0.61 13.79 22.25
C PHE A 62 1.09 14.60 23.45
N THR A 63 0.52 14.32 24.63
CA THR A 63 1.02 14.82 25.91
C THR A 63 1.73 13.75 26.71
N SER A 64 2.71 14.16 27.51
CA SER A 64 3.35 13.32 28.51
C SER A 64 3.56 14.09 29.82
N SER A 65 3.55 13.35 30.93
CA SER A 65 3.91 13.87 32.25
C SER A 65 5.43 14.11 32.37
N ASP A 66 6.22 13.37 31.60
CA ASP A 66 7.64 13.61 31.46
C ASP A 66 7.88 14.79 30.52
N LYS A 67 8.57 15.81 31.03
CA LYS A 67 8.81 17.07 30.33
C LYS A 67 10.19 17.15 29.68
N ALA A 68 11.04 16.16 29.92
CA ALA A 68 12.42 16.14 29.47
C ALA A 68 12.71 14.86 28.67
N LEU A 69 11.78 14.49 27.78
CA LEU A 69 11.99 13.38 26.85
C LEU A 69 13.27 13.61 26.03
N SER A 70 14.24 12.73 26.18
CA SER A 70 15.51 12.80 25.46
C SER A 70 15.31 12.43 24.00
N ILE A 71 15.88 13.23 23.10
CA ILE A 71 15.84 13.01 21.64
C ILE A 71 16.35 11.61 21.28
N ASP A 72 17.44 11.17 21.93
CA ASP A 72 18.07 9.86 21.67
C ASP A 72 17.18 8.66 22.03
N ALA A 73 16.24 8.85 22.97
CA ALA A 73 15.30 7.80 23.39
C ALA A 73 14.06 7.71 22.50
N VAL A 74 13.88 8.64 21.55
CA VAL A 74 12.69 8.70 20.71
C VAL A 74 13.05 8.61 19.23
N LEU A 75 14.03 9.39 18.78
CA LEU A 75 14.40 9.47 17.37
C LEU A 75 15.07 8.17 16.90
N ASN A 76 14.70 7.72 15.70
CA ASN A 76 15.16 6.48 15.09
C ASN A 76 14.89 5.22 15.94
N GLN A 77 13.94 5.29 16.88
CA GLN A 77 13.48 4.12 17.64
C GLN A 77 12.32 3.45 16.91
N PRO A 78 12.24 2.11 16.95
CA PRO A 78 11.05 1.38 16.53
C PRO A 78 9.84 1.82 17.35
N ALA A 79 8.68 1.87 16.70
CA ALA A 79 7.44 2.27 17.33
C ALA A 79 6.26 1.57 16.66
N SER A 80 5.21 1.30 17.44
CA SER A 80 3.96 0.77 16.91
C SER A 80 2.80 1.70 17.20
N PHE A 81 1.97 1.91 16.19
CA PHE A 81 0.78 2.75 16.24
C PHE A 81 -0.46 1.93 15.97
N THR A 82 -1.39 1.95 16.91
CA THR A 82 -2.55 1.06 16.95
C THR A 82 -3.84 1.84 16.86
N PHE A 83 -4.71 1.42 15.94
CA PHE A 83 -6.09 1.85 15.82
C PHE A 83 -6.98 0.91 16.64
N ASN A 84 -7.58 1.43 17.70
CA ASN A 84 -8.43 0.66 18.60
C ASN A 84 -9.87 0.60 18.05
N PRO A 85 -10.49 -0.59 17.98
CA PRO A 85 -11.86 -0.73 17.49
C PRO A 85 -12.86 -0.02 18.42
N VAL A 86 -13.91 0.52 17.82
CA VAL A 86 -14.98 1.22 18.54
C VAL A 86 -16.03 0.20 18.96
N SER A 87 -15.92 -0.37 20.15
CA SER A 87 -17.02 -1.14 20.74
C SER A 87 -17.97 -0.19 21.48
N PRO A 88 -19.28 -0.11 21.15
CA PRO A 88 -20.21 0.83 21.79
C PRO A 88 -20.46 0.59 23.28
N ASN A 89 -20.18 -0.62 23.80
CA ASN A 89 -20.44 -0.98 25.19
C ASN A 89 -19.22 -1.66 25.83
N ALA A 90 -18.80 -1.18 27.02
CA ALA A 90 -17.70 -1.76 27.79
C ALA A 90 -17.90 -3.25 28.14
N LEU A 91 -19.16 -3.68 28.31
CA LEU A 91 -19.51 -5.09 28.53
C LEU A 91 -19.41 -5.93 27.25
N THR A 92 -19.70 -5.34 26.08
CA THR A 92 -19.51 -6.05 24.82
C THR A 92 -18.04 -6.10 24.43
N THR A 93 -17.16 -5.20 24.87
CA THR A 93 -15.69 -5.32 24.68
C THR A 93 -15.13 -6.55 25.38
N ALA A 94 -15.57 -6.83 26.61
CA ALA A 94 -15.14 -8.02 27.35
C ALA A 94 -15.71 -9.32 26.71
N LEU A 95 -16.97 -9.29 26.28
CA LEU A 95 -17.60 -10.41 25.57
C LEU A 95 -17.10 -10.58 24.12
N SER A 96 -16.73 -9.51 23.42
CA SER A 96 -16.14 -9.55 22.09
C SER A 96 -14.67 -9.95 22.15
N SER A 97 -13.95 -9.67 23.23
CA SER A 97 -12.62 -10.25 23.46
C SER A 97 -12.69 -11.78 23.62
N LEU A 98 -13.81 -12.30 24.13
CA LEU A 98 -14.10 -13.74 24.19
C LEU A 98 -14.66 -14.29 22.86
N SER A 99 -15.50 -13.52 22.17
CA SER A 99 -16.10 -13.87 20.86
C SER A 99 -15.16 -13.60 19.66
N ALA A 100 -14.06 -12.88 19.86
CA ALA A 100 -12.97 -12.69 18.90
C ALA A 100 -12.19 -13.98 18.65
N MET A 101 -12.52 -15.07 19.35
CA MET A 101 -12.21 -16.43 18.92
C MET A 101 -12.94 -16.81 17.60
N THR A 102 -13.95 -16.05 17.17
CA THR A 102 -14.82 -16.41 16.03
C THR A 102 -15.20 -15.26 15.07
N SER A 103 -14.85 -13.99 15.33
CA SER A 103 -15.12 -12.89 14.36
C SER A 103 -14.10 -11.73 14.48
N GLN A 104 -13.49 -11.40 13.33
CA GLN A 104 -12.33 -10.52 13.08
C GLN A 104 -12.66 -9.01 13.18
N SER A 105 -12.84 -8.44 14.36
CA SER A 105 -12.63 -6.99 14.54
C SER A 105 -11.19 -6.75 14.96
N GLN A 106 -10.26 -6.99 14.04
CA GLN A 106 -8.84 -6.94 14.29
C GLN A 106 -8.38 -5.47 14.34
N SER A 107 -7.83 -5.06 15.49
CA SER A 107 -7.16 -3.78 15.61
C SER A 107 -6.06 -3.66 14.56
N ARG A 108 -6.03 -2.55 13.82
CA ARG A 108 -4.98 -2.28 12.85
C ARG A 108 -3.77 -1.71 13.58
N ILE A 109 -2.60 -2.29 13.34
CA ILE A 109 -1.34 -1.84 13.93
C ILE A 109 -0.39 -1.50 12.78
N CYS A 110 0.27 -0.34 12.83
CA CYS A 110 1.33 0.06 11.92
C CYS A 110 2.65 0.02 12.68
N TYR A 111 3.65 -0.68 12.15
CA TYR A 111 4.96 -0.79 12.77
C TYR A 111 5.97 0.03 11.96
N GLY A 112 6.63 0.97 12.62
CA GLY A 112 7.56 1.84 11.93
C GLY A 112 8.66 2.34 12.84
N ILE A 113 9.22 3.48 12.45
CA ILE A 113 10.29 4.15 13.16
C ILE A 113 9.94 5.63 13.32
N ILE A 114 10.43 6.25 14.38
CA ILE A 114 10.26 7.69 14.56
C ILE A 114 11.32 8.44 13.75
N THR A 115 10.89 9.18 12.73
CA THR A 115 11.79 9.93 11.83
C THR A 115 11.93 11.40 12.22
N ALA A 116 11.00 11.95 13.00
CA ALA A 116 11.09 13.29 13.55
C ALA A 116 10.48 13.37 14.95
N PHE A 117 11.01 14.26 15.77
CA PHE A 117 10.55 14.54 17.13
C PHE A 117 10.61 16.03 17.41
N ASN A 118 9.52 16.60 17.90
CA ASN A 118 9.35 18.01 18.21
C ASN A 118 8.76 18.16 19.62
N GLN A 119 9.35 19.03 20.43
CA GLN A 119 8.73 19.52 21.66
C GLN A 119 8.01 20.83 21.37
N LEU A 120 6.67 20.81 21.47
CA LEU A 120 5.84 21.94 21.05
C LEU A 120 5.66 22.97 22.17
N SER A 121 5.28 22.51 23.36
CA SER A 121 5.04 23.38 24.51
C SER A 121 5.13 22.59 25.82
N PHE A 122 5.23 23.28 26.94
CA PHE A 122 5.18 22.66 28.27
C PHE A 122 4.40 23.54 29.24
N ASN A 123 3.61 22.89 30.08
CA ASN A 123 2.86 23.50 31.15
C ASN A 123 3.39 23.01 32.52
N LYS A 124 2.74 23.46 33.60
CA LYS A 124 3.09 23.03 34.96
C LYS A 124 2.87 21.53 35.19
N ASP A 125 1.94 20.91 34.47
CA ASP A 125 1.57 19.52 34.71
C ASP A 125 2.05 18.59 33.59
N GLU A 126 1.97 19.00 32.33
CA GLU A 126 2.28 18.15 31.16
C GLU A 126 3.10 18.91 30.09
N ALA A 127 3.81 18.16 29.25
CA ALA A 127 4.46 18.65 28.04
C ALA A 127 3.77 18.10 26.78
N HIS A 128 3.76 18.92 25.72
CA HIS A 128 3.19 18.59 24.41
C HIS A 128 4.32 18.29 23.43
N TYR A 129 4.22 17.14 22.78
CA TYR A 129 5.18 16.66 21.81
C TYR A 129 4.48 16.31 20.49
N SER A 130 5.26 16.30 19.42
CA SER A 130 4.85 15.79 18.11
C SER A 130 5.94 14.89 17.57
N VAL A 131 5.56 13.72 17.08
CA VAL A 131 6.44 12.78 16.39
C VAL A 131 5.94 12.49 14.99
N VAL A 132 6.86 12.15 14.10
CA VAL A 132 6.54 11.55 12.81
C VAL A 132 6.93 10.09 12.86
N LEU A 133 5.95 9.20 12.80
CA LEU A 133 6.13 7.76 12.64
C LEU A 133 6.05 7.44 11.14
N SER A 134 7.02 6.72 10.61
CA SER A 134 7.04 6.33 9.19
C SER A 134 7.55 4.91 9.00
N SER A 135 7.30 4.35 7.82
CA SER A 135 7.91 3.10 7.39
C SER A 135 9.43 3.16 7.46
N ARG A 136 10.09 2.07 7.84
CA ARG A 136 11.56 1.97 7.82
C ARG A 136 12.15 2.29 6.44
N LEU A 137 11.40 2.05 5.37
CA LEU A 137 11.80 2.38 4.00
C LEU A 137 12.08 3.88 3.81
N ALA A 138 11.44 4.76 4.60
CA ALA A 138 11.64 6.21 4.53
C ALA A 138 13.07 6.64 4.87
N LEU A 139 13.84 5.87 5.66
CA LEU A 139 15.23 6.19 5.97
C LEU A 139 16.13 6.18 4.73
N LEU A 140 15.78 5.41 3.71
CA LEU A 140 16.55 5.32 2.47
C LEU A 140 16.49 6.61 1.66
N SER A 141 15.66 7.59 2.05
CA SER A 141 15.67 8.95 1.48
C SER A 141 16.82 9.82 1.99
N LEU A 142 17.47 9.43 3.11
CA LEU A 142 18.46 10.25 3.80
C LEU A 142 19.87 10.11 3.24
N ASN A 143 20.10 9.13 2.37
CA ASN A 143 21.40 8.91 1.74
C ASN A 143 21.41 9.38 0.28
N ARG A 144 22.60 9.46 -0.30
CA ARG A 144 22.78 9.81 -1.70
C ARG A 144 24.01 9.11 -2.24
N ASN A 145 23.80 8.19 -3.17
CA ASN A 145 24.83 7.24 -3.60
C ASN A 145 25.11 7.34 -5.09
N SER A 146 26.21 6.71 -5.53
CA SER A 146 26.53 6.52 -6.94
C SER A 146 27.21 5.16 -7.11
N THR A 147 26.46 4.23 -7.68
CA THR A 147 26.80 2.80 -7.68
C THR A 147 26.46 2.19 -9.04
N ILE A 148 27.27 1.25 -9.49
CA ILE A 148 27.05 0.51 -10.73
C ILE A 148 26.78 -0.95 -10.39
N PHE A 149 25.63 -1.45 -10.83
CA PHE A 149 25.26 -2.86 -10.75
C PHE A 149 25.40 -3.49 -12.15
N GLN A 150 26.03 -4.66 -12.24
CA GLN A 150 26.33 -5.31 -13.51
C GLN A 150 25.74 -6.71 -13.59
N ASN A 151 25.16 -7.06 -14.74
CA ASN A 151 24.61 -8.39 -15.02
C ASN A 151 23.58 -8.86 -13.97
N GLN A 152 22.76 -7.93 -13.47
CA GLN A 152 21.71 -8.20 -12.48
C GLN A 152 20.35 -7.78 -13.01
N SER A 153 19.29 -8.48 -12.59
CA SER A 153 17.91 -8.03 -12.85
C SER A 153 17.56 -6.85 -11.95
N VAL A 154 16.54 -6.08 -12.34
CA VAL A 154 16.01 -4.98 -11.52
C VAL A 154 15.63 -5.45 -10.12
N VAL A 155 14.95 -6.60 -10.03
CA VAL A 155 14.51 -7.19 -8.75
C VAL A 155 15.70 -7.53 -7.86
N ASN A 156 16.76 -8.15 -8.42
CA ASN A 156 17.95 -8.50 -7.67
C ASN A 156 18.67 -7.25 -7.12
N VAL A 157 18.75 -6.18 -7.92
CA VAL A 157 19.33 -4.91 -7.47
C VAL A 157 18.52 -4.29 -6.33
N VAL A 158 17.20 -4.27 -6.43
CA VAL A 158 16.33 -3.76 -5.36
C VAL A 158 16.51 -4.59 -4.08
N GLU A 159 16.53 -5.92 -4.19
CA GLU A 159 16.81 -6.79 -3.05
C GLU A 159 18.20 -6.54 -2.43
N GLU A 160 19.23 -6.37 -3.25
CA GLU A 160 20.59 -6.07 -2.78
C GLU A 160 20.63 -4.76 -1.99
N VAL A 161 20.01 -3.70 -2.50
CA VAL A 161 19.92 -2.41 -1.82
C VAL A 161 19.16 -2.54 -0.50
N LEU A 162 18.01 -3.22 -0.48
CA LEU A 162 17.25 -3.46 0.75
C LEU A 162 18.07 -4.22 1.80
N ARG A 163 18.79 -5.28 1.40
CA ARG A 163 19.63 -6.08 2.30
C ARG A 163 20.81 -5.27 2.85
N ASN A 164 21.39 -4.37 2.07
CA ASN A 164 22.45 -3.45 2.54
C ASN A 164 21.96 -2.52 3.66
N HIS A 165 20.66 -2.23 3.71
CA HIS A 165 20.00 -1.48 4.80
C HIS A 165 19.43 -2.38 5.92
N GLY A 166 19.81 -3.66 5.95
CA GLY A 166 19.40 -4.58 7.00
C GLY A 166 17.97 -5.12 6.87
N PHE A 167 17.34 -4.99 5.70
CA PHE A 167 16.08 -5.68 5.44
C PHE A 167 16.32 -7.18 5.26
N THR A 168 15.53 -7.96 6.01
CA THR A 168 15.56 -9.43 6.02
C THR A 168 14.32 -9.99 5.31
N GLY A 169 14.27 -11.31 5.10
CA GLY A 169 13.14 -11.96 4.42
C GLY A 169 11.78 -11.85 5.12
N VAL A 170 11.74 -11.32 6.35
CA VAL A 170 10.49 -10.99 7.05
C VAL A 170 10.00 -9.58 6.70
N ASP A 171 10.92 -8.67 6.36
CA ASP A 171 10.62 -7.25 6.15
C ASP A 171 10.11 -6.94 4.74
N TYR A 172 10.25 -7.87 3.79
CA TYR A 172 9.75 -7.70 2.44
C TYR A 172 9.30 -9.02 1.81
N ARG A 173 8.36 -8.95 0.87
CA ARG A 173 7.83 -10.09 0.11
C ARG A 173 7.74 -9.74 -1.37
N LEU A 174 8.29 -10.61 -2.20
CA LEU A 174 8.15 -10.53 -3.65
C LEU A 174 6.97 -11.39 -4.11
N MET A 175 5.91 -10.75 -4.58
CA MET A 175 4.77 -11.38 -5.24
C MET A 175 4.83 -11.01 -6.71
N LEU A 176 5.77 -11.59 -7.44
CA LEU A 176 5.97 -11.28 -8.86
C LEU A 176 5.50 -12.47 -9.70
N LYS A 177 4.69 -12.18 -10.72
CA LYS A 177 4.28 -13.17 -11.71
C LYS A 177 5.28 -13.26 -12.86
N GLU A 178 5.87 -12.12 -13.22
CA GLU A 178 6.78 -12.02 -14.34
C GLU A 178 8.24 -12.30 -13.93
N SER A 179 9.07 -12.63 -14.92
CA SER A 179 10.52 -12.79 -14.74
C SER A 179 11.27 -11.66 -15.43
N TYR A 180 12.04 -10.90 -14.66
CA TYR A 180 12.77 -9.73 -15.14
C TYR A 180 14.19 -10.13 -15.57
N PRO A 181 14.59 -9.84 -16.83
CA PRO A 181 15.90 -10.24 -17.33
C PRO A 181 17.02 -9.45 -16.65
N ALA A 182 18.22 -10.04 -16.67
CA ALA A 182 19.42 -9.34 -16.22
C ALA A 182 19.79 -8.22 -17.21
N ARG A 183 20.11 -7.04 -16.66
CA ARG A 183 20.63 -5.89 -17.41
C ARG A 183 22.16 -5.88 -17.32
N GLU A 184 22.82 -5.50 -18.43
CA GLU A 184 24.29 -5.40 -18.45
C GLU A 184 24.80 -4.36 -17.45
N PHE A 185 24.13 -3.21 -17.37
CA PHE A 185 24.46 -2.12 -16.46
C PHE A 185 23.18 -1.47 -15.92
N ILE A 186 23.12 -1.30 -14.60
CA ILE A 186 22.15 -0.46 -13.90
C ILE A 186 22.97 0.54 -13.10
N THR A 187 22.71 1.83 -13.30
CA THR A 187 23.44 2.90 -12.62
C THR A 187 22.50 3.61 -11.67
N GLN A 188 22.94 3.73 -10.43
CA GLN A 188 22.45 4.71 -9.47
C GLN A 188 23.36 5.94 -9.57
N TRP A 189 22.82 7.12 -9.84
CA TRP A 189 23.63 8.32 -10.02
C TRP A 189 23.09 9.51 -9.21
N GLN A 190 23.83 9.88 -8.17
CA GLN A 190 23.53 11.02 -7.30
C GLN A 190 22.06 11.08 -6.87
N GLU A 191 21.47 9.95 -6.53
CA GLU A 191 20.09 9.82 -6.04
C GLU A 191 20.10 9.03 -4.73
N SER A 192 19.06 9.19 -3.93
CA SER A 192 18.88 8.39 -2.71
C SER A 192 18.53 6.94 -3.06
N ASP A 193 18.75 6.03 -2.12
CA ASP A 193 18.39 4.62 -2.34
C ASP A 193 16.87 4.44 -2.46
N LEU A 194 16.07 5.29 -1.81
CA LEU A 194 14.61 5.31 -1.96
C LEU A 194 14.21 5.73 -3.38
N GLU A 195 14.72 6.86 -3.87
CA GLU A 195 14.44 7.35 -5.23
C GLU A 195 14.89 6.33 -6.28
N PHE A 196 16.05 5.71 -6.07
CA PHE A 196 16.58 4.67 -6.94
C PHE A 196 15.64 3.46 -7.03
N ILE A 197 15.19 2.94 -5.88
CA ILE A 197 14.23 1.83 -5.82
C ILE A 197 12.92 2.22 -6.50
N GLN A 198 12.35 3.38 -6.15
CA GLN A 198 11.07 3.84 -6.72
C GLN A 198 11.16 3.98 -8.24
N ARG A 199 12.23 4.59 -8.74
CA ARG A 199 12.49 4.74 -10.18
C ARG A 199 12.57 3.38 -10.87
N LEU A 200 13.42 2.48 -10.38
CA LEU A 200 13.60 1.16 -10.96
C LEU A 200 12.31 0.34 -11.00
N LEU A 201 11.54 0.32 -9.91
CA LEU A 201 10.26 -0.40 -9.84
C LEU A 201 9.23 0.20 -10.80
N SER A 202 9.11 1.53 -10.83
CA SER A 202 8.20 2.24 -11.74
C SER A 202 8.57 2.04 -13.22
N ASP A 203 9.86 1.93 -13.53
CA ASP A 203 10.34 1.69 -14.88
C ASP A 203 9.85 0.35 -15.42
N VAL A 204 9.74 -0.66 -14.55
CA VAL A 204 9.34 -2.03 -14.92
C VAL A 204 7.90 -2.39 -14.58
N GLY A 205 7.11 -1.44 -14.05
CA GLY A 205 5.71 -1.67 -13.69
C GLY A 205 5.50 -2.48 -12.40
N ILE A 206 6.53 -2.60 -11.56
CA ILE A 206 6.36 -3.17 -10.21
C ILE A 206 5.89 -2.05 -9.29
N TRP A 207 4.85 -2.32 -8.52
CA TRP A 207 4.35 -1.45 -7.47
C TRP A 207 4.56 -2.10 -6.11
N PHE A 208 4.50 -1.31 -5.05
CA PHE A 208 4.62 -1.80 -3.68
C PHE A 208 3.61 -1.18 -2.72
N ARG A 209 3.32 -1.94 -1.67
CA ARG A 209 2.46 -1.57 -0.54
C ARG A 209 3.03 -2.12 0.76
N PHE A 210 2.42 -1.74 1.88
CA PHE A 210 2.83 -2.21 3.21
C PHE A 210 1.75 -3.12 3.82
N GLU A 211 2.19 -4.16 4.51
CA GLU A 211 1.37 -5.02 5.37
C GLU A 211 1.99 -5.10 6.77
N SER A 212 1.17 -5.28 7.79
CA SER A 212 1.65 -5.48 9.14
C SER A 212 1.75 -6.98 9.45
N HIS A 213 2.92 -7.45 9.86
CA HIS A 213 3.11 -8.85 10.28
C HIS A 213 2.79 -9.00 11.76
N ALA A 214 1.70 -9.70 12.08
CA ALA A 214 1.24 -9.85 13.46
C ALA A 214 2.24 -10.60 14.36
N GLU A 215 2.90 -11.65 13.86
CA GLU A 215 3.79 -12.50 14.67
C GLU A 215 5.19 -11.91 14.89
N HIS A 216 5.67 -11.07 13.96
CA HIS A 216 7.01 -10.49 14.00
C HIS A 216 7.01 -9.02 14.40
N HIS A 217 5.83 -8.44 14.64
CA HIS A 217 5.64 -7.05 15.06
C HIS A 217 6.39 -6.05 14.19
N CYS A 218 6.31 -6.24 12.87
CA CYS A 218 7.02 -5.44 11.89
C CYS A 218 6.15 -5.15 10.66
N ASP A 219 6.56 -4.13 9.90
CA ASP A 219 5.99 -3.83 8.60
C ASP A 219 6.69 -4.62 7.51
N VAL A 220 5.92 -5.11 6.55
CA VAL A 220 6.35 -5.91 5.41
C VAL A 220 6.12 -5.12 4.14
N LEU A 221 7.18 -4.85 3.40
CA LEU A 221 7.12 -4.27 2.06
C LEU A 221 6.71 -5.36 1.05
N VAL A 222 5.51 -5.28 0.49
CA VAL A 222 5.02 -6.23 -0.52
C VAL A 222 5.20 -5.61 -1.90
N LEU A 223 6.03 -6.23 -2.75
CA LEU A 223 6.24 -5.82 -4.14
C LEU A 223 5.47 -6.75 -5.08
N SER A 224 4.74 -6.18 -6.04
CA SER A 224 3.90 -6.93 -6.98
C SER A 224 3.81 -6.29 -8.37
N ASP A 225 3.55 -7.11 -9.38
CA ASP A 225 3.38 -6.73 -10.79
C ASP A 225 2.05 -7.16 -11.40
N TYR A 226 1.12 -7.69 -10.60
CA TYR A 226 -0.12 -8.27 -11.10
C TYR A 226 -1.32 -8.02 -10.17
N GLU A 227 -2.52 -8.18 -10.73
CA GLU A 227 -3.81 -7.84 -10.10
C GLU A 227 -4.07 -8.57 -8.77
N GLN A 228 -3.71 -9.85 -8.64
CA GLN A 228 -3.96 -10.59 -7.39
C GLN A 228 -2.92 -10.31 -6.30
N GLY A 229 -1.93 -9.47 -6.58
CA GLY A 229 -1.07 -8.92 -5.52
C GLY A 229 -1.81 -7.92 -4.63
N HIS A 230 -2.95 -7.38 -5.10
CA HIS A 230 -3.82 -6.53 -4.28
C HIS A 230 -4.45 -7.34 -3.16
N HIS A 231 -4.51 -6.77 -1.97
CA HIS A 231 -5.17 -7.42 -0.85
C HIS A 231 -6.68 -7.26 -0.96
N ASN A 232 -7.42 -8.36 -1.08
CA ASN A 232 -8.88 -8.30 -1.12
C ASN A 232 -9.42 -7.96 0.28
N ALA A 233 -9.89 -6.73 0.45
CA ALA A 233 -10.45 -6.24 1.71
C ALA A 233 -11.99 -6.42 1.79
N GLY A 234 -12.59 -7.10 0.81
CA GLY A 234 -14.01 -7.45 0.85
C GLY A 234 -14.92 -6.30 0.40
N SER A 235 -16.06 -6.20 1.07
CA SER A 235 -17.15 -5.29 0.69
C SER A 235 -17.40 -4.25 1.77
N ILE A 236 -17.64 -3.00 1.38
CA ILE A 236 -18.00 -1.89 2.28
C ILE A 236 -19.27 -1.19 1.78
N ASP A 237 -20.15 -0.82 2.71
CA ASP A 237 -21.44 -0.22 2.37
C ASP A 237 -21.28 1.23 1.92
N TYR A 238 -21.98 1.64 0.86
CA TYR A 238 -22.17 3.05 0.57
C TYR A 238 -23.30 3.62 1.42
N LYS A 239 -22.95 4.39 2.46
CA LYS A 239 -23.93 4.98 3.37
C LYS A 239 -23.49 6.34 3.89
N LEU A 240 -24.35 7.34 3.68
CA LEU A 240 -24.18 8.68 4.26
C LEU A 240 -24.25 8.61 5.79
N PRO A 241 -23.29 9.23 6.51
CA PRO A 241 -23.32 9.29 7.97
C PRO A 241 -24.51 10.15 8.41
N THR A 242 -25.63 9.49 8.67
CA THR A 242 -26.91 10.12 8.99
C THR A 242 -27.16 10.01 10.49
N GLY A 243 -26.68 11.02 11.23
CA GLY A 243 -27.02 11.29 12.62
C GLY A 243 -27.23 10.05 13.50
N THR A 244 -28.46 9.87 14.01
CA THR A 244 -28.83 8.85 15.01
C THR A 244 -28.90 7.41 14.49
N LEU A 245 -28.69 7.16 13.19
CA LEU A 245 -28.88 5.85 12.54
C LEU A 245 -27.58 5.23 12.00
N ASP A 246 -26.42 5.79 12.37
CA ASP A 246 -25.15 5.36 11.80
C ASP A 246 -24.67 3.98 12.31
N ALA A 247 -25.29 3.44 13.36
CA ALA A 247 -25.06 2.11 13.95
C ALA A 247 -23.60 1.69 14.21
N GLY A 248 -22.62 2.59 13.99
CA GLY A 248 -21.20 2.26 13.99
C GLY A 248 -20.76 1.38 12.82
N THR A 249 -21.55 1.29 11.74
CA THR A 249 -21.19 0.48 10.56
C THR A 249 -20.09 1.18 9.77
N GLU A 250 -19.10 0.42 9.31
CA GLU A 250 -18.09 0.93 8.39
C GLU A 250 -18.71 1.22 7.02
N SER A 251 -18.52 2.43 6.52
CA SER A 251 -19.14 2.88 5.28
C SER A 251 -18.25 3.82 4.47
N VAL A 252 -18.59 3.96 3.19
CA VAL A 252 -18.04 4.96 2.27
C VAL A 252 -19.15 5.95 1.90
N TRP A 253 -18.80 7.22 1.79
CA TRP A 253 -19.71 8.29 1.37
C TRP A 253 -18.95 9.41 0.65
N ASP A 254 -19.68 10.42 0.17
CA ASP A 254 -19.11 11.62 -0.49
C ASP A 254 -18.19 11.25 -1.66
N MET A 255 -18.61 10.27 -2.46
CA MET A 255 -17.87 9.82 -3.63
C MET A 255 -17.98 10.84 -4.75
N SER A 256 -16.84 11.19 -5.33
CA SER A 256 -16.70 12.10 -6.46
C SER A 256 -15.83 11.46 -7.53
N LEU A 257 -16.24 11.59 -8.78
CA LEU A 257 -15.52 11.07 -9.94
C LEU A 257 -14.82 12.23 -10.64
N HIS A 258 -13.50 12.10 -10.81
CA HIS A 258 -12.70 12.97 -11.64
C HIS A 258 -12.29 12.20 -12.90
N SER A 259 -12.45 12.84 -14.06
CA SER A 259 -11.97 12.29 -15.32
C SER A 259 -11.25 13.36 -16.14
N GLN A 260 -10.25 12.92 -16.90
CA GLN A 260 -9.45 13.77 -17.77
C GLN A 260 -9.11 13.06 -19.08
N THR A 261 -8.90 13.84 -20.14
CA THR A 261 -8.42 13.31 -21.42
C THR A 261 -6.96 12.87 -21.27
N VAL A 262 -6.65 11.68 -21.78
CA VAL A 262 -5.31 11.08 -21.75
C VAL A 262 -4.86 10.68 -23.15
N GLU A 263 -3.59 10.33 -23.30
CA GLU A 263 -3.00 9.91 -24.57
C GLU A 263 -3.68 8.65 -25.11
N SER A 264 -3.94 8.60 -26.42
CA SER A 264 -4.63 7.46 -27.05
C SER A 264 -3.69 6.30 -27.36
N SER A 265 -2.40 6.59 -27.49
CA SER A 265 -1.37 5.63 -27.84
C SER A 265 -0.01 6.02 -27.29
N ILE A 266 0.78 5.02 -26.92
CA ILE A 266 2.19 5.17 -26.59
C ILE A 266 3.02 4.48 -27.64
N LYS A 267 3.99 5.20 -28.20
CA LYS A 267 4.95 4.71 -29.18
C LYS A 267 6.37 4.81 -28.61
N VAL A 268 7.09 3.70 -28.60
CA VAL A 268 8.49 3.65 -28.16
C VAL A 268 9.39 3.22 -29.30
N GLN A 269 10.61 3.75 -29.30
CA GLN A 269 11.66 3.36 -30.23
C GLN A 269 13.02 3.31 -29.54
N ASP A 270 13.89 2.44 -30.03
CA ASP A 270 15.28 2.39 -29.59
C ASP A 270 16.22 1.98 -30.72
N TYR A 271 17.52 1.99 -30.44
CA TYR A 271 18.57 1.59 -31.36
C TYR A 271 19.58 0.65 -30.70
N ASN A 272 19.77 -0.52 -31.30
CA ASN A 272 20.81 -1.46 -30.89
C ASN A 272 21.98 -1.42 -31.89
N TYR A 273 23.12 -0.86 -31.47
CA TYR A 273 24.30 -0.77 -32.35
C TYR A 273 24.87 -2.13 -32.77
N ARG A 274 24.63 -3.20 -32.00
CA ARG A 274 25.09 -4.56 -32.34
C ARG A 274 24.25 -5.19 -33.45
N ASP A 275 23.01 -4.73 -33.61
CA ASP A 275 22.08 -5.17 -34.64
C ASP A 275 21.28 -3.97 -35.16
N ALA A 276 21.96 -3.15 -35.96
CA ALA A 276 21.47 -1.84 -36.40
C ALA A 276 20.22 -1.90 -37.29
N GLN A 277 19.91 -3.07 -37.87
CA GLN A 277 18.74 -3.26 -38.75
C GLN A 277 17.51 -3.77 -37.99
N MET A 278 17.65 -4.15 -36.72
CA MET A 278 16.56 -4.67 -35.93
C MET A 278 15.50 -3.59 -35.67
N ASN A 279 14.24 -3.92 -35.95
CA ASN A 279 13.13 -3.04 -35.65
C ASN A 279 12.76 -3.12 -34.16
N LEU A 280 13.07 -2.06 -33.43
CA LEU A 280 12.78 -1.92 -32.02
C LEU A 280 11.50 -1.10 -31.75
N GLN A 281 10.68 -0.81 -32.76
CA GLN A 281 9.47 -0.03 -32.55
C GLN A 281 8.42 -0.83 -31.79
N GLY A 282 7.87 -0.24 -30.72
CA GLY A 282 6.69 -0.71 -30.02
C GLY A 282 5.60 0.35 -30.05
N GLU A 283 4.33 -0.05 -30.20
CA GLU A 283 3.20 0.87 -30.14
C GLU A 283 1.97 0.14 -29.60
N VAL A 284 1.36 0.73 -28.57
CA VAL A 284 0.17 0.19 -27.92
C VAL A 284 -0.93 1.25 -27.89
N SER A 285 -2.15 0.81 -28.20
CA SER A 285 -3.38 1.58 -28.06
C SER A 285 -4.53 0.60 -27.78
N THR A 286 -5.04 0.63 -26.55
CA THR A 286 -6.14 -0.25 -26.09
C THR A 286 -7.53 0.34 -26.37
N GLN A 287 -7.64 1.66 -26.53
CA GLN A 287 -8.91 2.38 -26.71
C GLN A 287 -8.97 3.14 -28.05
N LYS A 288 -8.65 2.47 -29.17
CA LYS A 288 -8.50 3.10 -30.50
C LYS A 288 -9.71 3.90 -30.98
N GLU A 289 -10.91 3.54 -30.53
CA GLU A 289 -12.18 4.17 -30.95
C GLU A 289 -12.76 5.11 -29.89
N ALA A 290 -12.09 5.28 -28.75
CA ALA A 290 -12.61 6.11 -27.67
C ALA A 290 -12.39 7.60 -27.94
N THR A 291 -13.47 8.37 -27.91
CA THR A 291 -13.45 9.83 -28.01
C THR A 291 -12.86 10.54 -26.79
N THR A 292 -12.61 9.79 -25.70
CA THR A 292 -12.06 10.28 -24.42
C THR A 292 -10.53 10.25 -24.37
N THR A 293 -9.87 9.86 -25.46
CA THR A 293 -8.40 9.84 -25.58
C THR A 293 -7.95 10.62 -26.80
N TYR A 294 -6.74 11.20 -26.76
CA TYR A 294 -6.20 11.98 -27.87
C TYR A 294 -4.67 11.99 -27.90
N GLY A 295 -4.10 11.92 -29.11
CA GLY A 295 -2.66 12.08 -29.33
C GLY A 295 -1.82 10.83 -29.05
N THR A 296 -0.56 10.91 -29.46
CA THR A 296 0.43 9.83 -29.29
C THR A 296 1.62 10.37 -28.50
N ASP A 297 1.97 9.72 -27.40
CA ASP A 297 3.25 9.96 -26.70
C ASP A 297 4.34 9.14 -27.38
N TYR A 298 5.37 9.82 -27.87
CA TYR A 298 6.51 9.19 -28.54
C TYR A 298 7.75 9.27 -27.65
N ARG A 299 8.34 8.11 -27.34
CA ARG A 299 9.52 7.99 -26.50
C ARG A 299 10.68 7.31 -27.22
N TYR A 300 11.88 7.77 -26.93
CA TYR A 300 13.12 7.20 -27.42
C TYR A 300 14.09 6.99 -26.26
N GLY A 301 14.78 5.84 -26.24
CA GLY A 301 15.83 5.56 -25.24
C GLY A 301 15.33 4.92 -23.95
N GLU A 302 14.43 3.94 -24.04
CA GLU A 302 14.04 3.09 -22.90
C GLU A 302 15.01 1.88 -22.72
N HIS A 303 16.06 1.80 -23.54
CA HIS A 303 17.23 0.91 -23.50
C HIS A 303 16.93 -0.59 -23.60
N TYR A 304 15.83 -0.97 -24.26
CA TYR A 304 15.52 -2.37 -24.52
C TYR A 304 16.26 -2.90 -25.76
N LYS A 305 16.63 -4.18 -25.72
CA LYS A 305 17.48 -4.81 -26.73
C LYS A 305 16.77 -5.79 -27.65
N ARG A 306 15.56 -6.21 -27.31
CA ARG A 306 14.84 -7.25 -28.05
C ARG A 306 13.71 -6.65 -28.86
N GLN A 307 13.57 -7.13 -30.08
CA GLN A 307 12.38 -6.91 -30.89
C GLN A 307 11.18 -7.62 -30.24
N SER A 308 10.02 -6.96 -30.26
CA SER A 308 8.77 -7.66 -29.96
C SER A 308 8.50 -8.67 -31.06
N SER A 309 8.29 -9.94 -30.74
CA SER A 309 7.78 -10.91 -31.71
C SER A 309 6.44 -10.41 -32.23
N SER A 310 6.41 -9.92 -33.46
CA SER A 310 5.18 -9.57 -34.15
C SER A 310 4.43 -10.87 -34.44
N ASN A 311 3.24 -11.04 -33.87
CA ASN A 311 2.25 -11.91 -34.51
C ASN A 311 1.83 -11.20 -35.79
N SER A 312 2.44 -11.60 -36.90
CA SER A 312 1.93 -11.37 -38.26
C SER A 312 1.88 -12.73 -38.96
N ASP A 313 0.68 -13.30 -38.95
CA ASP A 313 0.00 -14.18 -39.91
C ASP A 313 0.77 -15.14 -40.82
N GLU A 314 0.18 -16.34 -40.91
CA GLU A 314 0.06 -17.21 -42.08
C GLU A 314 1.33 -17.69 -42.82
N SER A 315 1.55 -19.00 -42.67
CA SER A 315 2.05 -19.90 -43.74
C SER A 315 3.19 -19.37 -44.60
N SER A 316 4.41 -19.46 -44.08
CA SER A 316 5.55 -19.81 -44.93
C SER A 316 5.78 -21.32 -44.80
N THR A 317 5.32 -22.04 -45.82
CA THR A 317 5.61 -23.45 -46.03
C THR A 317 7.13 -23.62 -46.15
N SER A 318 7.75 -24.22 -45.14
CA SER A 318 9.03 -24.88 -45.30
C SER A 318 8.88 -26.29 -44.75
N GLU A 319 8.58 -27.19 -45.70
CA GLU A 319 8.70 -28.62 -45.52
C GLU A 319 10.14 -28.94 -45.11
N ASN A 320 10.32 -29.60 -43.96
CA ASN A 320 11.06 -30.87 -43.81
C ASN A 320 11.45 -31.09 -42.34
N ALA A 321 10.71 -31.96 -41.65
CA ALA A 321 11.23 -33.12 -40.90
C ALA A 321 10.24 -33.62 -39.82
N SER A 322 9.56 -34.73 -40.14
CA SER A 322 9.22 -35.87 -39.27
C SER A 322 8.47 -35.65 -37.93
N THR A 323 7.14 -35.84 -38.02
CA THR A 323 6.25 -36.71 -37.21
C THR A 323 6.67 -37.03 -35.76
N THR A 324 5.83 -36.71 -34.76
CA THR A 324 4.91 -37.64 -34.05
C THR A 324 4.04 -36.89 -33.03
N SER A 325 2.78 -37.34 -32.89
CA SER A 325 1.81 -37.12 -31.77
C SER A 325 0.81 -35.96 -31.90
N ILE A 326 -0.35 -36.33 -32.44
CA ILE A 326 -1.64 -35.62 -32.34
C ILE A 326 -2.13 -35.68 -30.89
N ASN A 327 -2.53 -34.55 -30.32
CA ASN A 327 -3.62 -34.43 -29.36
C ASN A 327 -4.33 -33.09 -29.58
N ASN A 328 -5.56 -33.17 -30.10
CA ASN A 328 -6.49 -32.06 -30.25
C ASN A 328 -7.21 -31.86 -28.92
N ASP A 329 -6.85 -30.81 -28.18
CA ASP A 329 -7.71 -30.25 -27.14
C ASP A 329 -8.10 -28.82 -27.55
N ASN A 330 -9.31 -28.72 -28.10
CA ASN A 330 -10.00 -27.44 -28.28
C ASN A 330 -10.44 -26.95 -26.90
N ASN A 331 -9.66 -26.06 -26.29
CA ASN A 331 -10.13 -25.24 -25.19
C ASN A 331 -9.80 -23.77 -25.46
N SER A 332 -10.85 -22.95 -25.41
CA SER A 332 -10.81 -21.50 -25.57
C SER A 332 -9.93 -20.87 -24.48
N ALA A 333 -8.70 -20.52 -24.84
CA ALA A 333 -7.81 -19.72 -24.01
C ALA A 333 -7.69 -18.34 -24.64
N ASN A 334 -8.29 -17.36 -23.94
CA ASN A 334 -8.12 -15.94 -24.16
C ASN A 334 -6.61 -15.62 -24.18
N ARG A 335 -6.04 -15.41 -25.37
CA ARG A 335 -4.60 -15.18 -25.56
C ARG A 335 -4.25 -13.78 -25.05
N LYS A 336 -3.95 -13.64 -23.75
CA LYS A 336 -3.05 -12.57 -23.29
C LYS A 336 -1.75 -12.77 -24.10
N SER A 337 -1.42 -11.82 -24.96
CA SER A 337 -0.16 -11.85 -25.70
C SER A 337 0.97 -11.85 -24.68
N ASP A 338 1.67 -12.98 -24.54
CA ASP A 338 2.90 -13.09 -23.76
C ASP A 338 3.98 -12.22 -24.43
N SER A 339 3.90 -10.91 -24.24
CA SER A 339 4.96 -10.01 -24.63
C SER A 339 6.15 -10.27 -23.71
N VAL A 340 7.26 -10.68 -24.32
CA VAL A 340 8.52 -10.90 -23.60
C VAL A 340 8.87 -9.61 -22.84
N ILE A 341 9.16 -9.75 -21.55
CA ILE A 341 9.52 -8.66 -20.63
C ILE A 341 10.70 -7.84 -21.18
N GLU A 342 10.66 -6.52 -20.97
CA GLU A 342 11.63 -5.54 -21.47
C GLU A 342 11.81 -5.55 -23.00
N THR A 343 10.72 -5.74 -23.75
CA THR A 343 10.63 -5.42 -25.18
C THR A 343 9.96 -4.07 -25.40
N GLY A 344 10.11 -3.47 -26.59
CA GLY A 344 9.44 -2.21 -26.92
C GLY A 344 7.92 -2.27 -26.74
N GLN A 345 7.28 -3.36 -27.17
CA GLN A 345 5.83 -3.53 -26.97
C GLN A 345 5.45 -3.64 -25.48
N TRP A 346 6.29 -4.29 -24.67
CA TRP A 346 6.06 -4.39 -23.24
C TRP A 346 6.17 -3.03 -22.54
N TYR A 347 7.19 -2.24 -22.86
CA TYR A 347 7.32 -0.87 -22.32
C TYR A 347 6.16 0.01 -22.76
N ALA A 348 5.83 0.02 -24.06
CA ALA A 348 4.67 0.75 -24.57
C ALA A 348 3.38 0.37 -23.83
N ARG A 349 3.17 -0.93 -23.54
CA ARG A 349 2.02 -1.41 -22.76
C ARG A 349 1.99 -0.82 -21.35
N ILE A 350 3.06 -0.95 -20.57
CA ILE A 350 3.08 -0.46 -19.18
C ILE A 350 2.89 1.05 -19.11
N ARG A 351 3.53 1.80 -20.01
CA ARG A 351 3.34 3.26 -20.08
C ARG A 351 1.90 3.61 -20.46
N HIS A 352 1.30 2.87 -21.38
CA HIS A 352 -0.10 3.07 -21.80
C HIS A 352 -1.08 2.74 -20.68
N GLU A 353 -0.85 1.65 -19.94
CA GLU A 353 -1.63 1.27 -18.75
C GLU A 353 -1.54 2.35 -17.66
N HIS A 354 -0.34 2.89 -17.41
CA HIS A 354 -0.14 3.98 -16.46
C HIS A 354 -0.89 5.27 -16.85
N VAL A 355 -0.94 5.59 -18.15
CA VAL A 355 -1.67 6.76 -18.64
C VAL A 355 -3.19 6.57 -18.51
N ILE A 356 -3.70 5.42 -18.94
CA ILE A 356 -5.14 5.08 -18.80
C ILE A 356 -5.56 5.07 -17.34
N SER A 357 -4.67 4.60 -16.47
CA SER A 357 -4.84 4.61 -15.02
C SER A 357 -5.22 5.98 -14.46
N GLN A 358 -4.76 7.07 -15.08
CA GLN A 358 -5.04 8.44 -14.65
C GLN A 358 -6.29 9.05 -15.28
N GLN A 359 -6.94 8.34 -16.21
CA GLN A 359 -8.11 8.83 -16.93
C GLN A 359 -9.33 8.99 -16.02
N ILE A 360 -9.51 8.09 -15.04
CA ILE A 360 -10.63 8.12 -14.10
C ILE A 360 -10.12 7.85 -12.68
N ILE A 361 -10.30 8.83 -11.80
CA ILE A 361 -9.94 8.75 -10.38
C ILE A 361 -11.19 9.06 -9.57
N ILE A 362 -11.44 8.27 -8.53
CA ILE A 362 -12.57 8.47 -7.64
C ILE A 362 -12.04 8.85 -6.26
N LYS A 363 -12.65 9.87 -5.66
CA LYS A 363 -12.34 10.26 -4.28
C LYS A 363 -13.57 10.05 -3.43
N GLY A 364 -13.40 9.51 -2.23
CA GLY A 364 -14.47 9.30 -1.26
C GLY A 364 -14.01 9.58 0.16
N LYS A 365 -14.95 9.49 1.09
CA LYS A 365 -14.70 9.53 2.53
C LYS A 365 -15.15 8.23 3.17
N SER A 366 -14.44 7.80 4.20
CA SER A 366 -14.79 6.62 4.99
C SER A 366 -14.47 6.80 6.47
N ASN A 367 -15.18 6.04 7.32
CA ASN A 367 -14.92 5.90 8.76
C ASN A 367 -14.13 4.61 9.07
N SER A 368 -13.88 3.75 8.08
CA SER A 368 -13.14 2.51 8.27
C SER A 368 -11.64 2.81 8.43
N TYR A 369 -11.04 2.30 9.51
CA TYR A 369 -9.61 2.43 9.79
C TYR A 369 -8.79 1.27 9.21
N SER A 370 -9.44 0.20 8.76
CA SER A 370 -8.79 -0.98 8.17
C SER A 370 -8.34 -0.76 6.72
N LEU A 371 -8.86 0.29 6.06
CA LEU A 371 -8.55 0.64 4.69
C LEU A 371 -7.09 1.08 4.54
N SER A 372 -6.38 0.47 3.60
CA SER A 372 -4.97 0.76 3.30
C SER A 372 -4.69 0.73 1.78
N PRO A 373 -3.68 1.47 1.30
CA PRO A 373 -3.31 1.44 -0.12
C PRO A 373 -2.96 0.03 -0.62
N GLY A 374 -3.34 -0.25 -1.86
CA GLY A 374 -3.13 -1.54 -2.51
C GLY A 374 -4.15 -2.62 -2.13
N GLN A 375 -5.19 -2.26 -1.37
CA GLN A 375 -6.37 -3.10 -1.19
C GLN A 375 -7.33 -2.99 -2.38
N HIS A 376 -7.97 -4.10 -2.73
CA HIS A 376 -9.13 -4.15 -3.61
C HIS A 376 -10.40 -4.25 -2.75
N ILE A 377 -11.35 -3.34 -2.99
CA ILE A 377 -12.62 -3.26 -2.26
C ILE A 377 -13.80 -3.25 -3.23
N ARG A 378 -14.92 -3.85 -2.82
CA ARG A 378 -16.21 -3.69 -3.48
C ARG A 378 -17.06 -2.74 -2.66
N ILE A 379 -17.74 -1.80 -3.32
CA ILE A 379 -18.66 -0.88 -2.64
C ILE A 379 -20.08 -1.37 -2.91
N ASP A 380 -20.79 -1.78 -1.86
CA ASP A 380 -22.19 -2.15 -1.92
C ASP A 380 -23.07 -0.89 -2.02
N ASP A 381 -24.19 -0.98 -2.75
CA ASP A 381 -25.07 0.15 -3.06
C ASP A 381 -24.35 1.35 -3.71
N ASN A 382 -23.31 1.07 -4.49
CA ASN A 382 -22.51 2.07 -5.18
C ASN A 382 -23.38 2.98 -6.09
N PRO A 383 -23.30 4.32 -5.94
CA PRO A 383 -24.03 5.26 -6.79
C PRO A 383 -23.55 5.30 -8.25
N LEU A 384 -22.42 4.66 -8.56
CA LEU A 384 -21.83 4.57 -9.91
C LEU A 384 -22.05 3.18 -10.51
N PRO A 385 -23.16 2.93 -11.24
CA PRO A 385 -23.58 1.59 -11.66
C PRO A 385 -22.65 0.92 -12.68
N GLU A 386 -21.83 1.68 -13.40
CA GLU A 386 -20.87 1.18 -14.39
C GLU A 386 -19.62 0.52 -13.76
N MET A 387 -19.50 0.51 -12.42
CA MET A 387 -18.26 0.17 -11.70
C MET A 387 -18.48 -0.97 -10.70
N GLN A 388 -18.83 -2.16 -11.20
CA GLN A 388 -19.13 -3.33 -10.38
C GLN A 388 -17.91 -4.21 -10.06
N GLU A 389 -16.80 -4.04 -10.79
CA GLU A 389 -15.57 -4.85 -10.65
C GLU A 389 -14.73 -4.49 -9.41
N GLY A 390 -15.18 -3.50 -8.63
CA GLY A 390 -14.51 -3.01 -7.43
C GLY A 390 -13.47 -1.93 -7.72
N PHE A 391 -12.81 -1.48 -6.66
CA PHE A 391 -11.89 -0.36 -6.65
C PHE A 391 -10.58 -0.74 -5.99
N VAL A 392 -9.46 -0.22 -6.50
CA VAL A 392 -8.18 -0.28 -5.79
C VAL A 392 -7.94 1.02 -5.06
N ILE A 393 -7.54 0.90 -3.79
CA ILE A 393 -7.16 2.04 -2.97
C ILE A 393 -5.75 2.48 -3.38
N LEU A 394 -5.63 3.68 -3.96
CA LEU A 394 -4.34 4.28 -4.31
C LEU A 394 -3.74 5.04 -3.14
N SER A 395 -4.56 5.76 -2.40
CA SER A 395 -4.12 6.50 -1.22
C SER A 395 -5.22 6.63 -0.18
N VAL A 396 -4.78 6.80 1.06
CA VAL A 396 -5.59 6.98 2.25
C VAL A 396 -4.96 8.11 3.04
N SER A 397 -5.73 9.17 3.29
CA SER A 397 -5.32 10.22 4.22
C SER A 397 -6.36 10.36 5.31
N GLY A 398 -5.91 10.55 6.55
CA GLY A 398 -6.80 10.53 7.71
C GLY A 398 -6.41 11.57 8.73
N GLN A 399 -7.41 12.15 9.39
CA GLN A 399 -7.20 12.96 10.59
C GLN A 399 -8.10 12.46 11.73
N GLY A 400 -7.55 12.42 12.94
CA GLY A 400 -8.25 12.04 14.15
C GLY A 400 -7.81 12.89 15.35
N ASN A 401 -8.77 13.44 16.09
CA ASN A 401 -8.52 14.26 17.27
C ASN A 401 -9.30 13.71 18.47
N ARG A 402 -8.68 13.74 19.65
CA ARG A 402 -9.32 13.40 20.93
C ARG A 402 -10.43 14.38 21.32
N SER A 403 -10.29 15.66 20.98
CA SER A 403 -11.17 16.77 21.37
C SER A 403 -12.51 16.79 20.62
N ASP A 404 -12.57 16.21 19.42
CA ASP A 404 -13.77 16.23 18.57
C ASP A 404 -14.87 15.26 19.05
N ALA A 405 -14.62 14.52 20.14
CA ALA A 405 -15.66 13.82 20.88
C ALA A 405 -16.50 14.75 21.79
N ASP A 406 -15.96 15.90 22.21
CA ASP A 406 -16.53 16.74 23.28
C ASP A 406 -16.93 18.18 22.87
N VAL A 407 -16.85 18.56 21.60
CA VAL A 407 -17.39 19.86 21.16
C VAL A 407 -18.92 19.77 21.04
N LEU A 408 -19.59 20.11 22.14
CA LEU A 408 -20.98 20.55 22.22
C LEU A 408 -21.18 21.82 21.37
N CYS A 409 -21.32 21.65 20.05
CA CYS A 409 -22.04 22.59 19.20
C CYS A 409 -23.36 21.93 18.80
N CYS A 410 -24.44 22.43 19.38
CA CYS A 410 -25.81 22.38 18.88
C CYS A 410 -26.14 21.20 17.93
N GLY A 411 -26.47 20.04 18.49
CA GLY A 411 -27.33 19.06 17.81
C GLY A 411 -26.69 17.98 16.92
N ALA A 412 -25.37 17.81 16.88
CA ALA A 412 -24.76 16.65 16.18
C ALA A 412 -23.60 16.04 16.99
N ARG A 413 -23.88 14.95 17.71
CA ARG A 413 -22.85 14.06 18.28
C ARG A 413 -22.60 12.91 17.33
N TYR A 414 -21.51 12.99 16.54
CA TYR A 414 -20.68 11.89 16.02
C TYR A 414 -19.76 12.48 14.93
N ARG A 415 -18.45 12.58 15.17
CA ARG A 415 -17.46 12.85 14.11
C ARG A 415 -16.47 11.69 14.08
N PRO A 416 -16.64 10.71 13.16
CA PRO A 416 -15.60 9.71 12.95
C PRO A 416 -14.38 10.39 12.32
N THR A 417 -13.23 9.73 12.47
CA THR A 417 -12.05 9.91 11.62
C THR A 417 -12.48 10.17 10.19
N ARG A 418 -12.10 11.31 9.64
CA ARG A 418 -12.30 11.57 8.22
C ARG A 418 -11.11 10.96 7.50
N THR A 419 -11.29 9.72 7.07
CA THR A 419 -10.38 9.09 6.14
C THR A 419 -10.82 9.48 4.73
N SER A 420 -10.06 10.32 4.05
CA SER A 420 -10.23 10.54 2.61
C SER A 420 -9.54 9.40 1.89
N ILE A 421 -10.26 8.77 0.97
CA ILE A 421 -9.75 7.68 0.15
C ILE A 421 -9.67 8.14 -1.31
N CYS A 422 -8.57 7.82 -1.96
CA CYS A 422 -8.42 7.94 -3.40
C CYS A 422 -8.44 6.53 -4.00
N LEU A 423 -9.41 6.29 -4.85
CA LEU A 423 -9.69 5.04 -5.50
C LEU A 423 -9.39 5.16 -6.99
N MET A 424 -8.88 4.08 -7.56
CA MET A 424 -8.78 3.91 -9.00
C MET A 424 -9.55 2.67 -9.42
N ILE A 425 -10.18 2.76 -10.58
CA ILE A 425 -10.89 1.65 -11.20
C ILE A 425 -9.85 0.81 -11.93
N ILE A 426 -9.86 -0.50 -11.71
CA ILE A 426 -9.24 -1.41 -12.66
C ILE A 426 -10.33 -1.73 -13.70
N LYS A 427 -10.14 -1.28 -14.94
CA LYS A 427 -10.90 -1.81 -16.08
C LYS A 427 -10.09 -2.98 -16.64
N TYR A 428 -10.63 -4.18 -16.58
CA TYR A 428 -10.03 -5.36 -17.21
C TYR A 428 -10.34 -5.45 -18.70
#